data_AF-A0A2M7J0I9-F1
#
_entry.id   AF-A0A2M7J0I9-F1
#
_cell.length_a   1.000
_cell.length_b   1.000
_cell.length_c   1.000
_cell.angle_alpha   90.00
_cell.angle_beta   90.00
_cell.angle_gamma   90.00
#
_symmetry.space_group_name_H-M   'P 1'
#
loop_
_entity.id
_entity.type
_entity.pdbx_description
1 polymer ?
#
loop_
_entity_poly.entity_id
_entity_poly.type
_entity_poly.pdbx_seq_one_letter_code
_entity_poly.pdbx_strand_id
1 'polypeptide(L)'
;MSKRRVVVTGLGMVSPVGVGIAAAWPNIVAGKSGIVKISHFDASQFACQIAGEVPDFDATQYLPAKDARRMGRFIHFGLVAGMEAFK
;
A
#
# COMPACT_ATOMS: atom_id res chain seq x y z
N MET A 1 24.48 -30.04 -5.85
CA MET A 1 23.01 -30.03 -5.64
C MET A 1 22.35 -29.35 -6.83
N SER A 2 21.29 -29.91 -7.41
CA SER A 2 20.50 -29.19 -8.42
C SER A 2 19.78 -27.99 -7.78
N LYS A 3 19.70 -26.88 -8.52
CA LYS A 3 19.04 -25.65 -8.05
C LYS A 3 17.53 -25.88 -8.05
N ARG A 4 16.86 -25.65 -6.91
CA ARG A 4 15.40 -25.84 -6.80
C ARG A 4 14.69 -24.74 -7.60
N ARG A 5 13.57 -25.08 -8.25
CA ARG A 5 12.71 -24.09 -8.91
C ARG A 5 11.87 -23.39 -7.86
N VAL A 6 11.81 -22.06 -7.96
CA VAL A 6 10.99 -21.18 -7.12
C VAL A 6 10.01 -20.47 -8.05
N VAL A 7 8.75 -20.38 -7.63
CA VAL A 7 7.68 -19.72 -8.36
C VAL A 7 6.95 -18.74 -7.43
N VAL A 8 6.28 -17.74 -8.02
CA VAL A 8 5.43 -16.80 -7.29
C VAL A 8 4.01 -17.34 -7.28
N THR A 9 3.42 -17.55 -6.10
CA THR A 9 2.09 -18.13 -5.93
C THR A 9 1.07 -17.15 -5.35
N GLY A 10 1.52 -16.00 -4.86
CA GLY A 10 0.69 -15.00 -4.23
C GLY A 10 1.33 -13.62 -4.35
N LEU A 11 0.49 -12.60 -4.44
CA LEU A 11 0.89 -11.20 -4.56
C LEU A 11 -0.02 -10.38 -3.65
N GLY A 12 0.55 -9.33 -3.05
CA GLY A 12 -0.21 -8.35 -2.32
C GLY A 12 0.40 -6.97 -2.48
N MET A 13 -0.45 -5.94 -2.45
CA MET A 13 -0.07 -4.59 -2.81
C MET A 13 -0.83 -3.55 -1.99
N VAL A 14 -0.09 -2.58 -1.46
CA VAL A 14 -0.66 -1.35 -0.91
C VAL A 14 0.02 -0.19 -1.64
N SER A 15 -0.75 0.57 -2.41
CA SER A 15 -0.19 1.58 -3.32
C SER A 15 -1.10 2.80 -3.49
N PRO A 16 -0.58 3.93 -4.01
CA PRO A 16 -1.39 5.11 -4.31
C PRO A 16 -2.46 4.89 -5.39
N VAL A 17 -2.31 3.84 -6.19
CA VAL A 17 -3.27 3.46 -7.24
C VAL A 17 -4.23 2.37 -6.78
N GLY A 18 -4.18 1.96 -5.52
CA GLY A 18 -5.11 1.00 -4.93
C GLY A 18 -4.51 0.21 -3.76
N VAL A 19 -5.37 -0.12 -2.80
CA VAL A 19 -5.11 -1.13 -1.76
C VAL A 19 -5.65 -2.44 -2.28
N GLY A 20 -4.75 -3.38 -2.50
CA GLY A 20 -5.03 -4.69 -3.07
C GLY A 20 -4.73 -4.82 -4.56
N ILE A 21 -4.35 -6.02 -5.01
CA ILE A 21 -4.07 -6.35 -6.42
C ILE A 21 -5.30 -6.11 -7.29
N ALA A 22 -6.48 -6.50 -6.81
CA ALA A 22 -7.73 -6.34 -7.53
C ALA A 22 -8.08 -4.87 -7.83
N ALA A 23 -7.68 -3.95 -6.93
CA ALA A 23 -7.89 -2.52 -7.11
C ALA A 23 -6.73 -1.87 -7.89
N ALA A 24 -5.49 -2.21 -7.55
CA ALA A 24 -4.31 -1.55 -8.10
C ALA A 24 -4.02 -1.94 -9.56
N TRP A 25 -4.14 -3.22 -9.91
CA TRP A 25 -3.75 -3.70 -11.25
C TRP A 25 -4.57 -3.09 -12.40
N PRO A 26 -5.92 -3.03 -12.33
CA PRO A 26 -6.70 -2.38 -13.37
C PRO A 26 -6.36 -0.89 -13.52
N ASN A 27 -6.05 -0.20 -12.42
CA ASN A 27 -5.69 1.22 -12.43
C ASN A 27 -4.33 1.45 -13.10
N ILE A 28 -3.35 0.57 -12.84
CA ILE A 28 -2.04 0.59 -13.52
C ILE A 28 -2.22 0.36 -15.02
N VAL A 29 -2.96 -0.67 -15.42
CA VAL A 29 -3.20 -1.00 -16.84
C VAL A 29 -3.94 0.14 -17.55
N ALA A 30 -4.85 0.82 -16.86
CA ALA A 30 -5.56 1.98 -17.39
C ALA A 30 -4.75 3.29 -17.36
N GLY A 31 -3.49 3.28 -16.89
CA GLY A 31 -2.64 4.46 -16.83
C GLY A 31 -3.11 5.52 -15.82
N LYS A 32 -3.87 5.12 -14.80
CA LYS A 32 -4.34 6.05 -13.76
C LYS A 32 -3.18 6.46 -12.86
N SER A 33 -2.97 7.76 -12.72
CA SER A 33 -2.01 8.32 -11.77
C SER A 33 -2.56 8.27 -10.34
N GLY A 34 -1.75 7.82 -9.39
CA GLY A 34 -2.02 7.90 -7.95
C GLY A 34 -1.40 9.14 -7.29
N ILE A 35 -0.86 10.08 -8.08
CA ILE A 35 -0.23 11.29 -7.57
C ILE A 35 -1.29 12.35 -7.32
N VAL A 36 -1.35 12.84 -6.08
CA VAL A 36 -2.31 13.84 -5.60
C VAL A 36 -1.59 14.97 -4.87
N LYS A 37 -2.32 16.04 -4.52
CA LYS A 37 -1.81 17.03 -3.56
C LYS A 37 -1.65 16.38 -2.20
N ILE A 38 -0.57 16.72 -1.49
CA ILE A 38 -0.32 16.23 -0.13
C ILE A 38 -1.48 16.63 0.77
N SER A 39 -2.08 15.66 1.45
CA SER A 39 -3.18 15.85 2.39
C SER A 39 -2.82 15.44 3.82
N HIS A 40 -1.74 14.68 4.01
CA HIS A 40 -1.31 14.23 5.33
C HIS A 40 -0.78 15.33 6.26
N PHE A 41 -0.32 16.46 5.69
CA PHE A 41 0.16 17.62 6.42
C PHE A 41 0.09 18.87 5.55
N ASP A 42 0.25 20.05 6.14
CA ASP A 42 0.35 21.30 5.39
C ASP A 42 1.68 21.39 4.65
N ALA A 43 1.64 21.19 3.33
CA ALA A 43 2.80 21.26 2.45
C ALA A 43 3.04 22.66 1.85
N SER A 44 2.32 23.71 2.28
CA SER A 44 2.36 25.05 1.66
C SER A 44 3.76 25.68 1.61
N GLN A 45 4.62 25.37 2.58
CA GLN A 45 5.99 25.89 2.68
C GLN A 45 7.04 25.04 1.94
N PHE A 46 6.63 23.94 1.32
CA PHE A 46 7.53 23.01 0.64
C PHE A 46 7.54 23.25 -0.87
N ALA A 47 8.71 23.08 -1.49
CA ALA A 47 8.86 23.20 -2.94
C ALA A 47 8.10 22.11 -3.71
N CYS A 48 7.91 20.93 -3.11
CA CYS A 48 7.08 19.85 -3.64
C CYS A 48 5.82 19.72 -2.79
N GLN A 49 4.65 19.76 -3.45
CA GLN A 49 3.33 19.73 -2.79
C GLN A 49 2.47 18.55 -3.26
N ILE A 50 3.07 17.59 -3.95
CA ILE A 50 2.40 16.41 -4.49
C ILE A 50 3.06 15.13 -3.94
N ALA A 51 2.25 14.09 -3.76
CA ALA A 51 2.72 12.78 -3.31
C ALA A 51 1.82 11.67 -3.84
N GLY A 52 2.34 10.45 -3.86
CA GLY A 52 1.54 9.24 -3.99
C GLY A 52 1.05 8.81 -2.61
N GLU A 53 -0.07 9.36 -2.16
CA GLU A 53 -0.68 8.96 -0.89
C GLU A 53 -1.55 7.71 -1.11
N VAL A 54 -1.54 6.77 -0.16
CA VAL A 54 -2.44 5.60 -0.22
C VAL A 54 -3.84 6.06 0.20
N PRO A 55 -4.83 6.06 -0.70
CA PRO A 55 -6.16 6.57 -0.40
C PRO A 55 -6.88 5.67 0.60
N ASP A 56 -7.62 6.29 1.53
CA ASP A 56 -8.55 5.63 2.46
C ASP A 56 -7.98 4.43 3.24
N PHE A 57 -6.66 4.44 3.51
CA PHE A 57 -6.02 3.35 4.24
C PHE A 57 -6.32 3.42 5.74
N ASP A 58 -7.13 2.47 6.21
CA ASP A 58 -7.38 2.24 7.63
C ASP A 58 -6.77 0.90 8.08
N ALA A 59 -5.74 0.97 8.92
CA ALA A 59 -5.07 -0.20 9.47
C ALA A 59 -6.00 -1.04 10.37
N THR A 60 -7.04 -0.44 10.97
CA THR A 60 -7.94 -1.12 11.90
C THR A 60 -8.89 -2.10 11.21
N GLN A 61 -9.02 -2.01 9.88
CA GLN A 61 -9.74 -2.99 9.07
C GLN A 61 -9.00 -4.35 8.98
N TYR A 62 -7.70 -4.35 9.27
CA TYR A 62 -6.83 -5.52 9.11
C TYR A 62 -6.17 -5.96 10.42
N LEU A 63 -5.95 -5.03 11.34
CA LEU A 63 -5.23 -5.23 12.59
C LEU A 63 -6.09 -4.79 13.77
N PRO A 64 -6.02 -5.47 14.93
CA PRO A 64 -6.61 -4.96 16.16
C PRO A 64 -6.10 -3.54 16.46
N ALA A 65 -6.99 -2.62 16.85
CA ALA A 65 -6.65 -1.21 17.07
C ALA A 65 -5.49 -1.00 18.07
N LYS A 66 -5.37 -1.89 19.06
CA LYS A 66 -4.26 -1.88 20.04
C LYS A 66 -2.90 -2.08 19.38
N ASP A 67 -2.83 -2.96 18.39
CA ASP A 67 -1.58 -3.28 17.70
C ASP A 67 -1.26 -2.22 16.65
N ALA A 68 -2.28 -1.76 15.90
CA ALA A 68 -2.14 -0.68 14.93
C ALA A 68 -1.60 0.61 15.57
N ARG A 69 -1.98 0.92 16.82
CA ARG A 69 -1.48 2.11 17.52
C ARG A 69 0.02 2.03 17.88
N ARG A 70 0.56 0.82 18.01
CA ARG A 70 1.97 0.60 18.40
C ARG A 70 2.91 0.49 17.20
N MET A 71 2.36 0.48 15.99
CA MET A 71 3.09 0.25 14.75
C MET A 71 3.13 1.52 13.90
N GLY A 72 4.27 1.75 13.25
CA GLY A 72 4.40 2.80 12.25
C GLY A 72 3.57 2.46 11.00
N ARG A 73 3.12 3.47 10.26
CA ARG A 73 2.27 3.29 9.06
C ARG A 73 2.92 2.39 8.00
N PHE A 74 4.25 2.43 7.86
CA PHE A 74 4.97 1.54 6.95
C PHE A 74 4.82 0.06 7.31
N ILE A 75 4.72 -0.26 8.61
CA ILE A 75 4.51 -1.63 9.10
C ILE A 75 3.09 -2.08 8.73
N HIS A 76 2.10 -1.20 8.87
CA HIS A 76 0.73 -1.51 8.44
C HIS A 76 0.67 -1.86 6.96
N PHE A 77 1.33 -1.08 6.10
CA PHE A 77 1.36 -1.37 4.67
C PHE A 77 1.99 -2.75 4.37
N GLY A 78 3.13 -3.05 5.00
CA GLY A 78 3.79 -4.34 4.84
C GLY A 78 2.94 -5.51 5.33
N LEU A 79 2.29 -5.36 6.48
CA LEU A 79 1.40 -6.39 7.04
C LEU A 79 0.20 -6.62 6.14
N VAL A 80 -0.48 -5.56 5.71
CA VAL A 80 -1.68 -5.67 4.86
C VAL A 80 -1.34 -6.28 3.50
N ALA A 81 -0.25 -5.84 2.85
CA ALA A 81 0.22 -6.44 1.61
C ALA A 81 0.62 -7.90 1.79
N GLY A 82 1.31 -8.23 2.89
CA GLY A 82 1.67 -9.61 3.22
C GLY A 82 0.44 -10.49 3.43
N MET A 83 -0.54 -10.01 4.20
CA MET A 83 -1.81 -10.72 4.43
C MET A 83 -2.58 -10.97 3.13
N GLU A 84 -2.59 -10.02 2.21
CA GLU A 84 -3.19 -10.23 0.89
C GLU A 84 -2.45 -11.30 0.09
N ALA A 85 -1.12 -11.30 0.10
CA ALA A 85 -0.31 -12.29 -0.64
C ALA A 85 -0.49 -13.74 -0.13
N PHE A 86 -0.90 -13.91 1.13
CA PHE A 86 -1.11 -15.23 1.75
C PHE A 86 -2.56 -15.71 1.70
N LYS A 87 -3.53 -14.82 1.48
CA LYS A 87 -4.94 -15.18 1.31
C LYS A 87 -5.17 -15.84 -0.05
#